data_AF-A0A3R7PD60-F1
#
_entry.id   AF-A0A3R7PD60-F1
#
_cell.length_a   1.000
_cell.length_b   1.000
_cell.length_c   1.000
_cell.angle_alpha   90.00
_cell.angle_beta   90.00
_cell.angle_gamma   90.00
#
_symmetry.space_group_name_H-M   'P 1'
#
loop_
_entity.id
_entity.type
_entity.pdbx_description
1 polymer ?
#
loop_
_entity_poly.entity_id
_entity_poly.type
_entity_poly.pdbx_seq_one_letter_code
_entity_poly.pdbx_strand_id
1 'polypeptide(L)'
;MIRVTLLAAAVALVAGVPHVPRLDGGLPRLPKIVGGVEASPGEFPHQISMQRNGIFGKSHSCGGSIFNENYIVTAGHCVHGTSASKIFVVAGEHDLSTTSGDEQESPAEALIEHEHYDSSTITNDIALIKLATPLVMNGLVQPIELPAQGEFAAAGSRVRPRAGGPRWRGGSSPIF
;
A
#
# COMPACT_ATOMS: atom_id res chain seq x y z
N MET A 1 76.56 26.71 -24.48
CA MET A 1 75.40 27.61 -24.38
C MET A 1 74.35 26.93 -23.51
N ILE A 2 74.20 27.42 -22.28
CA ILE A 2 73.38 26.85 -21.20
C ILE A 2 71.94 27.31 -21.37
N ARG A 3 70.97 26.39 -21.32
CA ARG A 3 69.57 26.73 -20.98
C ARG A 3 68.98 25.64 -20.07
N VAL A 4 69.19 25.85 -18.77
CA VAL A 4 68.45 25.20 -17.69
C VAL A 4 67.01 25.70 -17.76
N THR A 5 66.04 24.81 -17.94
CA THR A 5 64.61 25.15 -17.82
C THR A 5 64.06 24.49 -16.55
N LEU A 6 63.67 25.34 -15.60
CA LEU A 6 63.04 24.98 -14.34
C LEU A 6 61.63 24.46 -14.61
N LEU A 7 61.34 23.20 -14.28
CA LEU A 7 59.97 22.71 -14.18
C LEU A 7 59.42 23.12 -12.81
N ALA A 8 58.47 24.06 -12.82
CA ALA A 8 57.70 24.43 -11.64
C ALA A 8 56.66 23.33 -11.33
N ALA A 9 56.78 22.70 -10.16
CA ALA A 9 55.76 21.82 -9.63
C ALA A 9 54.59 22.66 -9.07
N ALA A 10 53.45 22.66 -9.76
CA ALA A 10 52.21 23.25 -9.25
C ALA A 10 51.57 22.27 -8.26
N VAL A 11 51.73 22.52 -6.96
CA VAL A 11 50.98 21.85 -5.90
C VAL A 11 49.56 22.42 -5.92
N ALA A 12 48.60 21.66 -6.43
CA ALA A 12 47.19 22.01 -6.28
C ALA A 12 46.77 21.81 -4.82
N LEU A 13 46.60 22.91 -4.07
CA LEU A 13 45.88 22.87 -2.80
C LEU A 13 44.43 22.48 -3.11
N VAL A 14 44.05 21.25 -2.77
CA VAL A 14 42.64 20.87 -2.65
C VAL A 14 42.12 21.56 -1.39
N ALA A 15 41.64 22.79 -1.53
CA ALA A 15 40.83 23.42 -0.50
C ALA A 15 39.61 22.51 -0.28
N GLY A 16 39.48 21.98 0.94
CA GLY A 16 38.38 21.10 1.30
C GLY A 16 37.05 21.74 0.91
N VAL A 17 36.33 21.08 0.00
CA VAL A 17 34.93 21.43 -0.27
C VAL A 17 34.20 21.25 1.06
N PRO A 18 33.57 22.29 1.63
CA PRO A 18 32.81 22.13 2.85
C PRO A 18 31.79 21.03 2.61
N HIS A 19 31.74 20.08 3.53
CA HIS A 19 30.73 19.02 3.50
C HIS A 19 29.37 19.72 3.63
N VAL A 20 28.74 20.01 2.49
CA VAL A 20 27.37 20.48 2.47
C VAL A 20 26.56 19.25 2.87
N PRO A 21 25.91 19.23 4.05
CA PRO A 21 24.99 18.16 4.36
C PRO A 21 24.02 18.10 3.20
N ARG A 22 23.85 16.92 2.59
CA ARG A 22 22.70 16.71 1.72
C ARG A 22 21.48 16.98 2.60
N LEU A 23 20.81 18.11 2.35
CA LEU A 23 19.45 18.25 2.77
C LEU A 23 18.71 17.20 1.95
N ASP A 24 18.53 16.02 2.53
CA ASP A 24 17.63 15.00 2.01
C ASP A 24 16.26 15.67 1.96
N GLY A 25 15.97 16.31 0.83
CA GLY A 25 14.76 17.06 0.53
C GLY A 25 13.55 16.15 0.35
N GLY A 26 13.46 15.08 1.13
CA GLY A 26 12.20 14.43 1.41
C GLY A 26 11.47 15.30 2.42
N LEU A 27 10.58 16.18 1.93
CA LEU A 27 9.50 16.67 2.78
C LEU A 27 8.92 15.46 3.55
N PRO A 28 8.70 15.56 4.87
CA PRO A 28 8.06 14.47 5.59
C PRO A 28 6.80 14.11 4.82
N ARG A 29 6.67 12.86 4.38
CA ARG A 29 5.44 12.40 3.72
C ARG A 29 4.32 12.73 4.69
N LEU A 30 3.52 13.74 4.35
CA LEU A 30 2.38 14.11 5.17
C LEU A 30 1.51 12.84 5.32
N PRO A 31 1.03 12.54 6.53
CA PRO A 31 0.14 11.41 6.72
C PRO A 31 -1.06 11.59 5.79
N LYS A 32 -1.25 10.64 4.86
CA LYS A 32 -2.35 10.72 3.88
C LYS A 32 -3.72 10.52 4.53
N ILE A 33 -3.77 9.84 5.68
CA ILE A 33 -4.94 9.85 6.57
C ILE A 33 -4.82 11.07 7.48
N VAL A 34 -5.65 12.08 7.23
CA VAL A 34 -5.65 13.35 7.95
C VAL A 34 -6.51 13.21 9.21
N GLY A 35 -5.89 13.33 10.38
CA GLY A 35 -6.60 13.31 11.67
C GLY A 35 -6.81 11.94 12.30
N GLY A 36 -6.21 10.87 11.77
CA GLY A 36 -6.23 9.52 12.37
C GLY A 36 -5.07 9.23 13.35
N VAL A 37 -5.17 8.12 14.08
CA VAL A 37 -4.12 7.57 14.98
C VAL A 37 -3.51 6.28 14.41
N GLU A 38 -2.51 5.65 15.01
CA GLU A 38 -1.94 4.36 14.53
C GLU A 38 -2.72 3.15 14.99
N ALA A 39 -2.78 2.09 14.16
CA ALA A 39 -3.50 0.87 14.53
C ALA A 39 -2.75 0.14 15.60
N SER A 40 -3.47 -0.53 16.48
CA SER A 40 -2.84 -1.68 17.12
C SER A 40 -2.69 -2.80 16.09
N PRO A 41 -1.60 -3.59 16.12
CA PRO A 41 -1.51 -4.82 15.34
C PRO A 41 -2.77 -5.68 15.52
N GLY A 42 -3.38 -6.14 14.43
CA GLY A 42 -4.59 -6.95 14.47
C GLY A 42 -5.89 -6.20 14.82
N GLU A 43 -5.89 -4.88 14.98
CA GLU A 43 -7.13 -4.12 15.28
C GLU A 43 -8.20 -4.28 14.19
N PHE A 44 -7.77 -4.46 12.93
CA PHE A 44 -8.64 -4.75 11.79
C PHE A 44 -8.15 -5.99 11.04
N PRO A 45 -8.51 -7.19 11.52
CA PRO A 45 -7.97 -8.44 10.99
C PRO A 45 -8.49 -8.76 9.57
N HIS A 46 -9.51 -8.03 9.09
CA HIS A 46 -10.02 -8.14 7.72
C HIS A 46 -9.28 -7.26 6.71
N GLN A 47 -8.43 -6.34 7.17
CA GLN A 47 -7.73 -5.44 6.28
C GLN A 47 -6.63 -6.16 5.51
N ILE A 48 -6.54 -5.91 4.20
CA ILE A 48 -5.41 -6.37 3.39
C ILE A 48 -4.66 -5.21 2.73
N SER A 49 -3.41 -5.49 2.35
CA SER A 49 -2.61 -4.67 1.44
C SER A 49 -2.64 -5.30 0.06
N MET A 50 -3.23 -4.62 -0.92
CA MET A 50 -3.19 -5.05 -2.32
C MET A 50 -1.94 -4.47 -2.96
N GLN A 51 -1.01 -5.35 -3.29
CA GLN A 51 0.27 -5.00 -3.88
C GLN A 51 0.31 -5.29 -5.37
N ARG A 52 1.01 -4.43 -6.11
CA ARG A 52 1.25 -4.58 -7.54
C ARG A 52 2.71 -4.83 -7.81
N ASN A 53 3.01 -5.78 -8.70
CA ASN A 53 4.38 -5.97 -9.15
C ASN A 53 4.83 -4.81 -10.05
N GLY A 54 5.97 -4.21 -9.73
CA GLY A 54 6.60 -3.13 -10.49
C GLY A 54 8.08 -3.39 -10.77
N ILE A 55 8.74 -2.44 -11.42
CA ILE A 55 10.16 -2.55 -11.82
C ILE A 55 11.09 -2.73 -10.61
N PHE A 56 10.71 -2.13 -9.47
CA PHE A 56 11.50 -2.17 -8.23
C PHE A 56 10.95 -3.17 -7.19
N GLY A 57 10.13 -4.12 -7.64
CA GLY A 57 9.46 -5.08 -6.77
C GLY A 57 7.99 -4.73 -6.52
N LYS A 58 7.39 -5.41 -5.55
CA LYS A 58 5.97 -5.22 -5.18
C LYS A 58 5.81 -3.95 -4.38
N SER A 59 4.72 -3.24 -4.63
CA SER A 59 4.35 -2.06 -3.85
C SER A 59 2.86 -2.02 -3.58
N HIS A 60 2.50 -1.55 -2.38
CA HIS A 60 1.11 -1.31 -2.01
C HIS A 60 0.46 -0.31 -2.98
N SER A 61 -0.73 -0.67 -3.44
CA SER A 61 -1.48 0.09 -4.45
C SER A 61 -2.90 0.42 -4.03
N CYS A 62 -3.58 -0.54 -3.41
CA CYS A 62 -4.92 -0.44 -2.87
C CYS A 62 -4.97 -1.32 -1.63
N GLY A 63 -6.14 -1.57 -1.09
CA GLY A 63 -6.31 -2.81 -0.35
C GLY A 63 -7.69 -3.40 -0.53
N GLY A 64 -8.23 -3.98 0.53
CA GLY A 64 -9.47 -4.72 0.49
C GLY A 64 -9.89 -5.13 1.89
N SER A 65 -11.03 -5.78 1.93
CA SER A 65 -11.53 -6.47 3.10
C SER A 65 -11.67 -7.96 2.79
N ILE A 66 -11.21 -8.81 3.71
CA ILE A 66 -11.37 -10.26 3.62
C ILE A 66 -12.86 -10.57 3.73
N PHE A 67 -13.43 -11.19 2.71
CA PHE A 67 -14.81 -11.71 2.78
C PHE A 67 -14.81 -13.16 3.28
N ASN A 68 -13.88 -13.97 2.78
CA ASN A 68 -13.60 -15.31 3.29
C ASN A 68 -12.16 -15.71 2.90
N GLU A 69 -11.78 -16.95 3.19
CA GLU A 69 -10.42 -17.46 2.92
C GLU A 69 -9.98 -17.38 1.45
N ASN A 70 -10.92 -17.32 0.50
CA ASN A 70 -10.64 -17.31 -0.93
C ASN A 70 -10.88 -15.96 -1.60
N TYR A 71 -11.63 -15.05 -0.96
CA TYR A 71 -12.15 -13.85 -1.61
C TYR A 71 -11.91 -12.57 -0.79
N ILE A 72 -11.43 -11.56 -1.50
CA ILE A 72 -11.27 -10.18 -1.00
C ILE A 72 -12.27 -9.29 -1.73
N VAL A 73 -12.97 -8.43 -0.97
CA VAL A 73 -13.76 -7.32 -1.52
C VAL A 73 -12.85 -6.10 -1.65
N THR A 74 -12.90 -5.43 -2.80
CA THR A 74 -12.15 -4.21 -3.09
C THR A 74 -12.95 -3.31 -4.02
N ALA A 75 -12.37 -2.18 -4.42
CA ALA A 75 -12.96 -1.26 -5.38
C ALA A 75 -12.72 -1.73 -6.83
N GLY A 76 -13.67 -1.45 -7.73
CA GLY A 76 -13.54 -1.72 -9.16
C GLY A 76 -12.35 -0.98 -9.77
N HIS A 77 -12.17 0.29 -9.43
CA HIS A 77 -11.03 1.10 -9.90
C HIS A 77 -9.67 0.55 -9.46
N CYS A 78 -9.63 -0.22 -8.37
CA CYS A 78 -8.40 -0.84 -7.89
C CYS A 78 -7.94 -2.01 -8.76
N VAL A 79 -8.83 -2.63 -9.55
CA VAL A 79 -8.52 -3.79 -10.40
C VAL A 79 -8.74 -3.51 -11.89
N HIS A 80 -9.42 -2.41 -12.24
CA HIS A 80 -9.73 -2.05 -13.61
C HIS A 80 -8.48 -1.98 -14.50
N GLY A 81 -8.58 -2.58 -15.69
CA GLY A 81 -7.51 -2.58 -16.70
C GLY A 81 -6.23 -3.30 -16.26
N THR A 82 -6.30 -4.15 -15.23
CA THR A 82 -5.17 -4.89 -14.67
C THR A 82 -5.31 -6.40 -14.89
N SER A 83 -4.19 -7.12 -14.95
CA SER A 83 -4.18 -8.59 -14.95
C SER A 83 -3.98 -9.15 -13.54
N ALA A 84 -4.67 -10.27 -13.22
CA ALA A 84 -4.51 -10.97 -11.95
C ALA A 84 -3.04 -11.30 -11.62
N SER A 85 -2.24 -11.64 -12.64
CA SER A 85 -0.80 -11.92 -12.53
C SER A 85 0.05 -10.78 -11.97
N LYS A 86 -0.48 -9.54 -11.92
CA LYS A 86 0.21 -8.39 -11.35
C LYS A 86 -0.20 -8.10 -9.91
N ILE A 87 -1.21 -8.79 -9.38
CA ILE A 87 -1.83 -8.49 -8.09
C ILE A 87 -1.46 -9.55 -7.06
N PHE A 88 -1.05 -9.06 -5.88
CA PHE A 88 -0.82 -9.84 -4.69
C PHE A 88 -1.63 -9.24 -3.55
N VAL A 89 -2.20 -10.09 -2.71
CA VAL A 89 -2.91 -9.73 -1.50
C VAL A 89 -2.03 -10.11 -0.32
N VAL A 90 -1.79 -9.17 0.59
CA VAL A 90 -1.08 -9.41 1.85
C VAL A 90 -2.02 -9.15 3.02
N ALA A 91 -2.37 -10.20 3.76
CA ALA A 91 -3.15 -10.16 5.00
C ALA A 91 -2.23 -10.25 6.22
N GLY A 92 -2.69 -9.83 7.40
CA GLY A 92 -1.91 -9.89 8.66
C GLY A 92 -0.75 -8.89 8.77
N GLU A 93 -0.56 -8.06 7.75
CA GLU A 93 0.43 -7.00 7.69
C GLU A 93 0.09 -5.92 8.77
N HIS A 94 1.04 -5.08 9.16
CA HIS A 94 0.79 -3.87 9.98
C HIS A 94 1.69 -2.67 9.63
N ASP A 95 2.94 -2.94 9.25
CA ASP A 95 3.96 -1.95 8.90
C ASP A 95 4.68 -2.38 7.61
N LEU A 96 4.30 -1.76 6.49
CA LEU A 96 4.86 -2.05 5.16
C LEU A 96 6.35 -1.74 5.02
N SER A 97 6.98 -1.11 6.00
CA SER A 97 8.43 -0.88 6.01
C SER A 97 9.21 -2.04 6.63
N THR A 98 8.52 -3.02 7.21
CA THR A 98 9.10 -4.18 7.88
C THR A 98 8.35 -5.46 7.51
N THR A 99 8.95 -6.61 7.78
CA THR A 99 8.27 -7.91 7.66
C THR A 99 8.24 -8.53 9.05
N SER A 100 7.05 -8.60 9.64
CA SER A 100 6.85 -9.07 11.01
C SER A 100 6.86 -10.60 11.14
N GLY A 101 6.53 -11.29 10.04
CA GLY A 101 6.33 -12.74 10.00
C GLY A 101 4.87 -13.16 10.14
N ASP A 102 3.98 -12.22 10.43
CA ASP A 102 2.53 -12.44 10.50
C ASP A 102 1.85 -12.36 9.11
N GLU A 103 2.59 -11.88 8.10
CA GLU A 103 2.06 -11.62 6.76
C GLU A 103 1.74 -12.90 5.99
N GLN A 104 0.53 -12.96 5.42
CA GLN A 104 0.13 -13.98 4.47
C GLN A 104 0.00 -13.36 3.09
N GLU A 105 0.93 -13.72 2.19
CA GLU A 105 0.88 -13.30 0.79
C GLU A 105 0.19 -14.36 -0.07
N SER A 106 -0.84 -13.95 -0.82
CA SER A 106 -1.43 -14.77 -1.87
C SER A 106 -1.47 -14.00 -3.20
N PRO A 107 -1.04 -14.60 -4.32
CA PRO A 107 -1.33 -14.08 -5.65
C PRO A 107 -2.84 -14.05 -5.93
N ALA A 108 -3.28 -13.15 -6.80
CA ALA A 108 -4.62 -13.21 -7.35
C ALA A 108 -4.72 -14.30 -8.43
N GLU A 109 -5.73 -15.16 -8.32
CA GLU A 109 -6.14 -16.10 -9.38
C GLU A 109 -7.01 -15.38 -10.41
N ALA A 110 -7.98 -14.59 -9.94
CA ALA A 110 -8.92 -13.87 -10.79
C ALA A 110 -9.30 -12.52 -10.19
N LEU A 111 -9.59 -11.56 -11.07
CA LEU A 111 -10.16 -10.26 -10.74
C LEU A 111 -11.58 -10.24 -11.33
N ILE A 112 -12.58 -9.98 -10.50
CA ILE A 112 -13.99 -9.99 -10.87
C ILE A 112 -14.54 -8.60 -10.60
N GLU A 113 -14.50 -7.75 -11.62
CA GLU A 113 -15.13 -6.43 -11.58
C GLU A 113 -16.64 -6.56 -11.65
N HIS A 114 -17.36 -5.67 -10.97
CA HIS A 114 -18.81 -5.57 -11.13
C HIS A 114 -19.16 -5.39 -12.62
N GLU A 115 -20.15 -6.12 -13.11
CA GLU A 115 -20.51 -6.19 -14.55
C GLU A 115 -20.95 -4.83 -15.13
N HIS A 116 -21.28 -3.89 -14.25
CA HIS A 116 -21.68 -2.52 -14.56
C HIS A 116 -20.73 -1.47 -13.98
N TYR A 117 -19.50 -1.82 -13.63
CA TYR A 117 -18.50 -0.83 -13.25
C TYR A 117 -18.20 0.12 -14.42
N ASP A 118 -18.25 1.42 -14.15
CA ASP A 118 -17.97 2.48 -15.12
C ASP A 118 -16.81 3.34 -14.62
N SER A 119 -15.65 3.23 -15.27
CA SER A 119 -14.44 3.96 -14.89
C SER A 119 -14.48 5.46 -15.18
N SER A 120 -15.45 5.93 -15.98
CA SER A 120 -15.64 7.36 -16.25
C SER A 120 -16.43 8.06 -15.14
N THR A 121 -17.38 7.36 -14.53
CA THR A 121 -18.26 7.89 -13.47
C THR A 121 -17.96 7.33 -12.09
N ILE A 122 -17.13 6.28 -11.98
CA ILE A 122 -16.86 5.50 -10.76
C ILE A 122 -18.15 4.88 -10.21
N THR A 123 -19.13 4.62 -11.09
CA THR A 123 -20.38 3.94 -10.71
C THR A 123 -20.11 2.45 -10.52
N ASN A 124 -20.72 1.84 -9.51
CA ASN A 124 -20.53 0.44 -9.14
C ASN A 124 -19.06 0.07 -8.87
N ASP A 125 -18.36 0.92 -8.12
CA ASP A 125 -16.95 0.77 -7.78
C ASP A 125 -16.69 -0.35 -6.76
N ILE A 126 -16.96 -1.59 -7.18
CA ILE A 126 -16.76 -2.80 -6.39
C ILE A 126 -16.20 -3.93 -7.26
N ALA A 127 -15.34 -4.73 -6.67
CA ALA A 127 -14.78 -5.93 -7.28
C ALA A 127 -14.47 -7.00 -6.23
N LEU A 128 -14.34 -8.24 -6.70
CA LEU A 128 -13.77 -9.34 -5.94
C LEU A 128 -12.40 -9.72 -6.49
N ILE A 129 -11.48 -10.06 -5.60
CA ILE A 129 -10.25 -10.76 -5.94
C ILE A 129 -10.39 -12.19 -5.43
N LYS A 130 -10.29 -13.16 -6.34
CA LYS A 130 -10.14 -14.57 -5.98
C LYS A 130 -8.66 -14.86 -5.75
N LEU A 131 -8.34 -15.45 -4.61
CA LEU A 131 -6.98 -15.78 -4.22
C LEU A 131 -6.56 -17.14 -4.80
N ALA A 132 -5.31 -17.23 -5.26
CA ALA A 132 -4.72 -18.49 -5.73
C ALA A 132 -4.40 -19.45 -4.57
N THR A 133 -4.07 -18.89 -3.40
CA THR A 133 -3.84 -19.63 -2.17
C THR A 133 -4.81 -19.12 -1.10
N PRO A 134 -5.65 -19.98 -0.50
CA PRO A 134 -6.55 -19.56 0.57
C PRO A 134 -5.79 -19.00 1.78
N LEU A 135 -6.34 -17.97 2.41
CA LEU A 135 -5.83 -17.42 3.67
C LEU A 135 -6.08 -18.39 4.83
N VAL A 136 -5.11 -18.50 5.73
CA VAL A 136 -5.25 -19.20 7.00
C VAL A 136 -5.77 -18.25 8.05
N MET A 137 -7.03 -18.42 8.46
CA MET A 137 -7.66 -17.57 9.45
C MET A 137 -6.99 -17.70 10.83
N ASN A 138 -6.68 -16.57 11.46
CA ASN A 138 -6.05 -16.50 12.77
C ASN A 138 -6.39 -15.16 13.47
N GLY A 139 -5.79 -14.86 14.63
CA GLY A 139 -6.10 -13.61 15.38
C GLY A 139 -5.83 -12.30 14.62
N LEU A 140 -5.06 -12.33 13.54
CA LEU A 140 -4.66 -11.17 12.72
C LEU A 140 -5.29 -11.20 11.32
N VAL A 141 -5.93 -12.32 10.93
CA VAL A 141 -6.51 -12.55 9.61
C VAL A 141 -7.91 -13.15 9.81
N GLN A 142 -8.95 -12.35 9.62
CA GLN A 142 -10.35 -12.72 9.82
C GLN A 142 -11.26 -12.06 8.77
N PRO A 143 -12.40 -12.67 8.41
CA PRO A 143 -13.36 -12.03 7.51
C PRO A 143 -14.08 -10.84 8.16
N ILE A 144 -14.55 -9.91 7.32
CA ILE A 144 -15.52 -8.88 7.70
C ILE A 144 -16.94 -9.41 7.50
N GLU A 145 -17.87 -8.98 8.36
CA GLU A 145 -19.29 -9.22 8.16
C GLU A 145 -19.84 -8.25 7.10
N LEU A 146 -20.63 -8.77 6.16
CA LEU A 146 -21.36 -7.93 5.22
C LEU A 146 -22.72 -7.53 5.81
N PRO A 147 -23.19 -6.30 5.53
CA PRO A 147 -24.55 -5.91 5.90
C PRO A 147 -25.57 -6.79 5.17
N ALA A 148 -26.78 -6.88 5.74
CA ALA A 148 -27.87 -7.54 5.05
C ALA A 148 -28.22 -6.79 3.75
N GLN A 149 -28.76 -7.49 2.76
CA GLN A 149 -29.16 -6.87 1.50
C GLN A 149 -30.20 -5.77 1.74
N GLY A 150 -29.92 -4.56 1.26
CA GLY A 150 -30.79 -3.39 1.44
C GLY A 150 -30.73 -2.78 2.83
N GLU A 151 -29.81 -3.23 3.69
CA GLU A 151 -29.49 -2.54 4.93
C GLU A 151 -28.63 -1.32 4.63
N PHE A 152 -29.01 -0.19 5.22
CA PHE A 152 -28.29 1.06 5.10
C PHE A 152 -27.93 1.58 6.49
N ALA A 153 -26.68 2.03 6.65
CA ALA A 153 -26.31 2.80 7.83
C ALA A 153 -27.18 4.07 7.92
N ALA A 154 -27.74 4.35 9.08
CA ALA A 154 -28.51 5.57 9.29
C ALA A 154 -27.64 6.81 9.00
N ALA A 155 -28.22 7.85 8.40
CA ALA A 155 -27.49 9.09 8.15
C ALA A 155 -26.93 9.66 9.47
N GLY A 156 -25.65 10.06 9.46
CA GLY A 156 -24.97 10.55 10.65
C GLY A 156 -24.46 9.45 11.60
N SER A 157 -24.62 8.17 11.26
CA SER A 157 -23.97 7.07 11.99
C SER A 157 -22.47 7.28 12.00
N ARG A 158 -21.86 7.15 13.18
CA ARG A 158 -20.41 7.08 13.30
C ARG A 158 -19.97 5.70 12.81
N VAL A 159 -19.78 5.59 11.50
CA VAL A 159 -18.95 4.55 10.93
C VAL A 159 -17.51 4.86 11.38
N ARG A 160 -16.62 3.88 11.42
CA ARG A 160 -15.18 4.16 11.42
C ARG A 160 -14.73 4.20 9.96
N PRO A 161 -15.01 5.27 9.19
CA PRO A 161 -14.40 5.39 7.88
C PRO A 161 -12.89 5.43 8.11
N ARG A 162 -12.14 4.70 7.30
CA ARG A 162 -10.68 4.73 7.29
C ARG A 162 -10.09 6.13 6.96
N ALA A 163 -10.91 7.18 6.94
CA ALA A 163 -10.51 8.59 6.99
C ALA A 163 -10.12 9.07 8.40
N GLY A 164 -10.45 8.33 9.48
CA GLY A 164 -10.01 8.61 10.85
C GLY A 164 -9.60 7.37 11.66
N GLY A 165 -9.61 6.20 11.01
CA GLY A 165 -9.22 4.91 11.59
C GLY A 165 -7.74 4.58 11.36
N PRO A 166 -7.17 3.67 12.16
CA PRO A 166 -5.76 3.73 12.39
C PRO A 166 -4.73 3.36 11.27
N ARG A 167 -3.49 3.89 11.39
CA ARG A 167 -2.38 3.85 10.40
C ARG A 167 -1.80 2.46 10.14
N TRP A 168 -1.35 2.29 8.90
CA TRP A 168 -0.25 1.43 8.49
C TRP A 168 1.00 2.29 8.36
N ARG A 169 2.16 1.88 8.88
CA ARG A 169 3.41 2.54 8.49
C ARG A 169 3.69 2.22 7.01
N GLY A 170 3.91 3.25 6.18
CA GLY A 170 4.29 3.11 4.76
C GLY A 170 3.15 2.93 3.73
N GLY A 171 1.89 2.73 4.15
CA GLY A 171 0.74 2.47 3.26
C GLY A 171 0.14 3.72 2.63
N SER A 172 -0.38 3.59 1.40
CA SER A 172 -0.87 4.72 0.60
C SER A 172 -2.37 4.79 0.40
N SER A 173 -3.13 3.71 0.65
CA SER A 173 -4.50 3.60 0.15
C SER A 173 -5.51 3.19 1.25
N PRO A 174 -6.56 4.00 1.47
CA PRO A 174 -7.69 3.60 2.31
C PRO A 174 -8.62 2.64 1.55
N ILE A 175 -9.22 1.68 2.26
CA ILE A 175 -10.34 0.87 1.79
C ILE A 175 -11.48 0.92 2.80
N PHE A 176 -12.67 0.95 2.22
CA PHE A 176 -13.99 1.07 2.85
C PHE A 176 -14.36 -0.16 3.68
#